data_AF-A0AAU2U4Z6-F1
#
_entry.id   AF-A0AAU2U4Z6-F1
#
_cell.length_a   1.000
_cell.length_b   1.000
_cell.length_c   1.000
_cell.angle_alpha   90.00
_cell.angle_beta   90.00
_cell.angle_gamma   90.00
#
_symmetry.space_group_name_H-M   'P 1'
#
loop_
_entity.id
_entity.type
_entity.pdbx_description
1 polymer ?
#
loop_
_entity_poly.entity_id
_entity_poly.type
_entity_poly.pdbx_seq_one_letter_code
_entity_poly.pdbx_strand_id
1 'polypeptide(L)'
;MAEGSDPQQDDTYRAPVGSVDLKAFDEDGNSYEVRACHDCLPWYAEVVVVAREVVVRECHVVGCPQFQERIRDTGIHRPGSGHISYG
;
A
#
# COMPACT_ATOMS: atom_id res chain seq x y z
N MET A 1 23.42 35.05 5.90
CA MET A 1 24.07 34.20 4.87
C MET A 1 23.50 32.80 5.07
N ALA A 2 23.17 32.14 3.96
CA ALA A 2 22.03 31.25 3.79
C ALA A 2 22.00 29.96 4.64
N GLU A 3 20.75 29.53 4.83
CA GLU A 3 20.24 28.31 5.45
C GLU A 3 20.88 27.04 4.85
N GLY A 4 21.35 26.15 5.73
CA GLY A 4 21.66 24.76 5.39
C GLY A 4 20.59 23.86 5.98
N SER A 5 19.36 23.95 5.47
CA SER A 5 18.35 22.92 5.73
C SER A 5 18.70 21.68 4.94
N ASP A 6 18.65 20.56 5.64
CA ASP A 6 18.88 19.18 5.22
C ASP A 6 18.21 18.84 3.86
N PRO A 7 18.86 18.12 2.93
CA PRO A 7 18.27 17.78 1.62
C PRO A 7 17.14 16.75 1.68
N GLN A 8 16.65 16.36 2.86
CA GLN A 8 15.62 15.34 3.04
C GLN A 8 14.18 15.78 2.71
N GLN A 9 13.96 16.73 1.81
CA GLN A 9 12.60 17.28 1.56
C GLN A 9 12.13 17.38 0.10
N ASP A 10 12.90 17.04 -0.94
CA ASP A 10 12.46 17.24 -2.33
C ASP A 10 12.02 15.96 -3.09
N ASP A 11 12.07 14.78 -2.47
CA ASP A 11 11.74 13.52 -3.16
C ASP A 11 10.34 12.97 -2.86
N THR A 12 9.65 13.54 -1.88
CA THR A 12 8.39 13.04 -1.34
C THR A 12 7.32 12.84 -2.44
N TYR A 13 7.19 13.77 -3.38
CA TYR A 13 6.22 13.64 -4.48
C TYR A 13 6.76 13.01 -5.77
N ARG A 14 8.08 12.81 -5.87
CA ARG A 14 8.73 12.21 -7.05
C ARG A 14 9.09 10.75 -6.85
N ALA A 15 9.11 10.28 -5.61
CA ALA A 15 9.45 8.91 -5.29
C ALA A 15 8.41 7.94 -5.90
N PRO A 16 8.84 6.78 -6.41
CA PRO A 16 7.94 5.79 -6.95
C PRO A 16 6.95 5.32 -5.88
N VAL A 17 5.67 5.24 -6.25
CA VAL A 17 4.57 4.80 -5.38
C VAL A 17 4.20 3.36 -5.72
N GLY A 18 4.04 2.54 -4.69
CA GLY A 18 3.51 1.18 -4.76
C GLY A 18 2.19 1.07 -3.99
N SER A 19 1.44 0.00 -4.23
CA SER A 19 0.16 -0.27 -3.57
C SER A 19 0.08 -1.69 -3.02
N VAL A 20 -0.64 -1.87 -1.91
CA VAL A 20 -0.96 -3.17 -1.32
C VAL A 20 -2.47 -3.26 -1.06
N ASP A 21 -3.06 -4.41 -1.39
CA ASP A 21 -4.48 -4.67 -1.17
C ASP A 21 -4.67 -5.45 0.14
N LEU A 22 -5.49 -4.92 1.03
CA LEU A 22 -5.78 -5.48 2.35
C LEU A 22 -7.27 -5.80 2.44
N LYS A 23 -7.63 -6.94 3.03
CA LYS A 23 -9.05 -7.23 3.28
C LYS A 23 -9.67 -6.11 4.13
N ALA A 24 -10.86 -5.66 3.75
CA ALA A 24 -11.59 -4.67 4.54
C ALA A 24 -12.21 -5.27 5.81
N PHE A 25 -12.54 -6.56 5.76
CA PHE A 25 -13.17 -7.32 6.84
C PHE A 25 -12.47 -8.66 7.06
N ASP A 26 -12.48 -9.13 8.30
CA ASP A 26 -12.05 -10.49 8.66
C ASP A 26 -13.13 -11.54 8.32
N GLU A 27 -12.86 -12.81 8.62
CA GLU A 27 -13.78 -13.93 8.34
C GLU A 27 -15.07 -13.88 9.18
N ASP A 28 -15.04 -13.21 10.33
CA ASP A 28 -16.18 -12.98 11.22
C ASP A 28 -16.97 -11.70 10.83
N GLY A 29 -16.49 -10.95 9.84
CA GLY A 29 -17.10 -9.71 9.35
C GLY A 29 -16.73 -8.46 10.14
N ASN A 30 -15.74 -8.50 11.04
CA ASN A 30 -15.25 -7.31 11.72
C ASN A 30 -14.39 -6.47 10.78
N SER A 31 -14.55 -5.15 10.86
CA SER A 31 -13.77 -4.21 10.04
C SER A 31 -12.34 -4.07 10.56
N TYR A 32 -11.37 -4.02 9.65
CA TYR A 32 -10.01 -3.60 9.99
C TYR A 32 -9.89 -2.08 10.07
N GLU A 33 -9.04 -1.60 10.99
CA GLU A 33 -8.73 -0.18 11.09
C GLU A 33 -7.61 0.21 10.12
N VAL A 34 -7.86 1.24 9.30
CA VAL A 34 -6.88 1.81 8.39
C VAL A 34 -6.31 3.08 9.03
N ARG A 35 -4.99 3.14 9.20
CA ARG A 35 -4.31 4.31 9.77
C ARG A 35 -3.42 4.97 8.73
N ALA A 36 -3.38 6.31 8.79
CA ALA A 36 -2.47 7.08 7.98
C ALA A 36 -1.01 6.73 8.27
N CYS A 37 -0.23 6.57 7.19
CA CYS A 37 1.21 6.50 7.31
C CYS A 37 1.75 7.91 7.44
N HIS A 38 2.45 8.17 8.53
CA HIS A 38 3.11 9.46 8.77
C HIS A 38 4.57 9.48 8.29
N ASP A 39 5.10 8.31 7.89
CA ASP A 39 6.50 8.13 7.50
C ASP A 39 6.74 8.33 6.00
N CYS A 40 5.67 8.43 5.20
CA CYS A 40 5.79 8.69 3.77
C CYS A 40 4.67 9.58 3.26
N LEU A 41 5.01 10.41 2.29
CA LEU A 41 4.05 11.14 1.46
C LEU A 41 4.51 10.96 0.00
N PRO A 42 3.59 10.92 -0.98
CA PRO A 42 2.15 10.83 -0.78
C PRO A 42 1.78 9.47 -0.17
N TRP A 43 0.91 9.52 0.85
CA TRP A 43 0.21 8.37 1.38
C TRP A 43 -1.28 8.58 1.16
N TYR A 44 -1.96 7.56 0.65
CA TYR A 44 -3.41 7.54 0.54
C TYR A 44 -3.94 6.11 0.55
N ALA A 45 -5.23 5.96 0.84
CA ALA A 45 -5.93 4.70 0.75
C ALA A 45 -7.24 4.87 -0.02
N GLU A 46 -7.64 3.85 -0.76
CA GLU A 46 -8.93 3.79 -1.46
C GLU A 46 -9.63 2.44 -1.22
N VAL A 47 -10.95 2.44 -1.28
CA VAL A 47 -11.76 1.21 -1.18
C VAL A 47 -12.08 0.73 -2.59
N VAL A 48 -11.67 -0.50 -2.91
CA VAL A 48 -11.87 -1.11 -4.24
C VAL A 48 -12.50 -2.49 -4.11
N VAL A 49 -13.12 -2.96 -5.20
CA VAL A 49 -13.66 -4.32 -5.30
C VAL A 49 -12.76 -5.13 -6.22
N VAL A 50 -12.18 -6.20 -5.70
CA VAL A 50 -11.31 -7.13 -6.45
C VAL A 50 -11.88 -8.53 -6.31
N ALA A 51 -12.11 -9.23 -7.42
CA ALA A 51 -12.66 -10.60 -7.41
C ALA A 51 -13.95 -10.78 -6.58
N ARG A 52 -14.80 -9.73 -6.51
CA ARG A 52 -16.03 -9.65 -5.69
C ARG A 52 -15.81 -9.50 -4.18
N GLU A 53 -14.58 -9.30 -3.73
CA GLU A 53 -14.24 -8.95 -2.36
C GLU A 53 -13.98 -7.45 -2.23
N VAL A 54 -14.43 -6.85 -1.11
CA VAL A 54 -14.13 -5.46 -0.77
C VAL A 54 -12.77 -5.42 -0.08
N VAL A 55 -11.84 -4.66 -0.65
CA VAL A 55 -10.48 -4.49 -0.12
C VAL A 55 -10.14 -3.01 0.01
N VAL A 56 -9.26 -2.70 0.95
CA VAL A 56 -8.63 -1.39 1.07
C VAL A 56 -7.28 -1.46 0.36
N ARG A 57 -7.08 -0.62 -0.64
CA ARG A 57 -5.80 -0.43 -1.30
C ARG A 57 -5.06 0.72 -0.64
N GLU A 58 -3.95 0.41 0.02
CA GLU A 58 -3.05 1.41 0.59
C GLU A 58 -1.90 1.70 -0.39
N CYS A 59 -1.65 2.98 -0.65
CA CYS A 59 -0.61 3.46 -1.55
C CYS A 59 0.46 4.24 -0.77
N HIS A 60 1.72 3.85 -0.96
CA HIS A 60 2.88 4.39 -0.27
C HIS A 60 4.05 4.62 -1.22
N VAL A 61 4.98 5.48 -0.83
CA VAL A 61 6.31 5.48 -1.44
C VAL A 61 6.95 4.10 -1.24
N VAL A 62 7.53 3.52 -2.30
CA VAL A 62 8.09 2.16 -2.30
C VAL A 62 9.16 1.98 -1.21
N GLY A 63 9.94 3.03 -0.89
CA GLY A 63 10.95 3.01 0.16
C GLY A 63 10.42 3.10 1.60
N CYS A 64 9.10 3.25 1.80
CA CYS A 64 8.50 3.38 3.13
C CYS A 64 8.71 2.08 3.95
N PRO A 65 9.27 2.15 5.17
CA PRO A 65 9.46 0.97 6.02
C PRO A 65 8.16 0.21 6.29
N GLN A 66 7.08 0.93 6.64
CA GLN A 66 5.76 0.31 6.87
C GLN A 66 5.21 -0.40 5.64
N PHE A 67 5.43 0.17 4.45
CA PHE A 67 5.04 -0.47 3.19
C PHE A 67 5.87 -1.72 2.93
N GLN A 68 7.18 -1.65 3.13
CA GLN A 68 8.09 -2.78 2.98
C GLN A 68 7.76 -3.93 3.94
N GLU A 69 7.32 -3.63 5.16
CA GLU A 69 6.84 -4.63 6.11
C GLU A 69 5.52 -5.26 5.63
N ARG A 70 4.56 -4.45 5.19
CA ARG A 70 3.27 -4.95 4.68
C ARG A 70 3.40 -5.84 3.46
N ILE A 71 4.24 -5.49 2.48
CA ILE A 71 4.47 -6.35 1.30
C ILE A 71 5.21 -7.65 1.63
N ARG A 72 5.98 -7.69 2.73
CA ARG A 72 6.61 -8.91 3.24
C ARG A 72 5.62 -9.79 3.98
N ASP A 73 4.76 -9.18 4.80
CA ASP A 73 3.75 -9.86 5.61
C ASP A 73 2.59 -10.42 4.77
N THR A 74 2.05 -9.59 3.86
CA THR A 74 1.03 -10.02 2.89
C THR A 74 1.56 -11.01 1.87
N GLY A 75 2.88 -11.27 1.88
CA GLY A 75 3.60 -12.22 1.05
C GLY A 75 2.95 -12.34 -0.31
N ILE A 76 2.89 -11.24 -1.08
CA ILE A 76 2.07 -11.11 -2.30
C ILE A 76 2.02 -12.45 -3.04
N HIS A 77 0.92 -13.17 -2.83
CA HIS A 77 0.43 -14.14 -3.78
C HIS A 77 0.03 -13.25 -4.96
N ARG A 78 0.76 -13.37 -6.08
CA ARG A 78 0.33 -12.75 -7.34
C ARG A 78 -1.17 -13.00 -7.50
N PRO A 79 -1.98 -12.00 -7.87
CA PRO A 79 -3.24 -12.31 -8.52
C PRO A 79 -2.87 -13.03 -9.83
N GLY A 80 -2.83 -14.36 -9.80
CA GLY A 80 -2.21 -15.15 -10.87
C GLY A 80 -1.99 -16.65 -10.59
N SER A 81 -2.23 -17.17 -9.39
CA SER A 81 -2.31 -18.63 -9.18
C SER A 81 -3.71 -19.20 -9.44
N GLY A 82 -4.51 -18.50 -10.26
CA GLY A 82 -5.68 -19.04 -10.93
C GLY A 82 -5.27 -19.49 -12.32
N HIS A 83 -5.30 -20.80 -12.54
CA HIS A 83 -5.13 -21.48 -13.81
C HIS A 83 -5.79 -20.72 -14.98
N ILE A 84 -4.98 -20.13 -15.87
CA ILE A 84 -5.42 -19.67 -17.18
C ILE A 84 -5.52 -20.92 -18.07
N SER A 85 -6.71 -21.48 -18.22
CA SER A 85 -6.99 -22.41 -19.32
C SER A 85 -7.24 -21.60 -20.59
N TYR A 86 -6.37 -21.76 -21.58
CA TYR A 86 -6.67 -21.35 -22.95
C TYR A 86 -7.66 -22.36 -23.54
N GLY A 87 -8.79 -21.86 -24.02
CA GLY A 87 -9.67 -22.51 -25.00
C GLY A 87 -9.71 -21.66 -26.26
#